data_AF-A0A8T5ME51-F1
#
_entry.id   AF-A0A8T5ME51-F1
#
_cell.length_a   1.000
_cell.length_b   1.000
_cell.length_c   1.000
_cell.angle_alpha   90.00
_cell.angle_beta   90.00
_cell.angle_gamma   90.00
#
_symmetry.space_group_name_H-M   'P 1'
#
loop_
_entity.id
_entity.type
_entity.pdbx_description
1 polymer ?
#
loop_
_entity_poly.entity_id
_entity_poly.type
_entity_poly.pdbx_seq_one_letter_code
_entity_poly.pdbx_strand_id
1 'polypeptide(L)'
;MDKIKFEAIATKGNNKGAGFIRIPLQIRNKFSIKDQYKIRLNSKIIFYSKIRNYRGNGIFIPTDLNIKNKLYKQKVEVQMEKINGFFTKVGSDGRIYIPNFYNLKNKDIILINITINKNNFKKICVVNSTKRKKTKELMCMLGKGLSGKKGIFKIGKKFDGNKLTKSSKLFKKLLINFNFVEINKNNILVFYGNHNPFTLNKKINLNEFAHYLGCYFSDGTKKGNHWAMSASTFEQANYFKEKHKKIILDSNIAISLTYTNYQEKDLELLKNKLIKKWSKKTGLILKNKKIRIIKTKTKYAPNRNPYGSLRIREDRKLVQIYYNRLLNHLLNTIYKENDKVLAFNFICGVMEGDGCVNSKTHSHIIISTNSSEIEILKKVCDKNNIKSSVRRWENDKYDRVDLVIGSLEIIKNISILKDKLFKYYPKRRKILQERLGNTGCAKFLLGKNKKTSNWLIGQLNQYKILDGKGNLTKFGKKVRKDLKEFLEKPVTVE
;
A
#
# COMPACT_ATOMS: atom_id res chain seq x y z
N MET A 1 6.39 40.79 -17.07
CA MET A 1 7.59 40.05 -17.50
C MET A 1 8.14 40.77 -18.71
N ASP A 2 9.33 41.33 -18.58
CA ASP A 2 9.84 42.26 -19.58
C ASP A 2 10.28 41.49 -20.83
N LYS A 3 9.70 41.88 -21.96
CA LYS A 3 10.07 41.37 -23.27
C LYS A 3 11.17 42.27 -23.81
N ILE A 4 12.34 41.68 -24.09
CA ILE A 4 13.45 42.41 -24.69
C ILE A 4 13.47 42.06 -26.18
N LYS A 5 13.54 43.09 -27.03
CA LYS A 5 13.65 42.95 -28.48
C LYS A 5 14.96 43.55 -28.97
N PHE A 6 15.61 42.90 -29.91
CA PHE A 6 16.78 43.43 -30.61
C PHE A 6 16.99 42.69 -31.92
N GLU A 7 17.74 43.29 -32.83
CA GLU A 7 18.18 42.63 -34.06
C GLU A 7 19.58 42.05 -33.87
N ALA A 8 19.84 40.90 -34.49
CA ALA A 8 21.16 40.29 -34.47
C ALA A 8 21.38 39.45 -35.73
N ILE A 9 22.65 39.16 -36.03
CA ILE A 9 23.03 38.21 -37.07
C ILE A 9 23.23 36.83 -36.43
N ALA A 10 22.55 35.82 -36.96
CA ALA A 10 22.75 34.45 -36.53
C ALA A 10 24.07 33.88 -37.13
N THR A 11 24.97 33.47 -36.25
CA THR A 11 26.31 32.98 -36.59
C THR A 11 26.43 31.47 -36.35
N LYS A 12 27.54 30.86 -36.77
CA LYS A 12 27.79 29.42 -36.54
C LYS A 12 28.13 29.18 -35.07
N GLY A 13 27.33 28.36 -34.40
CA GLY A 13 27.53 27.98 -33.00
C GLY A 13 28.35 26.70 -32.80
N ASN A 14 28.29 25.74 -33.73
CA ASN A 14 29.15 24.56 -33.72
C ASN A 14 29.26 23.92 -35.12
N ASN A 15 30.09 22.87 -35.23
CA ASN A 15 30.25 22.09 -36.48
C ASN A 15 29.04 21.20 -36.80
N LYS A 16 28.12 21.00 -35.85
CA LYS A 16 26.88 20.25 -36.03
C LYS A 16 25.72 21.14 -36.52
N GLY A 17 26.00 22.34 -37.03
CA GLY A 17 25.00 23.23 -37.61
C GLY A 17 24.11 23.99 -36.62
N ALA A 18 24.42 24.00 -35.32
CA ALA A 18 23.71 24.88 -34.38
C ALA A 18 24.07 26.34 -34.67
N GLY A 19 23.09 27.24 -34.56
CA GLY A 19 23.30 28.67 -34.69
C GLY A 19 23.64 29.33 -33.36
N PHE A 20 24.17 30.55 -33.38
CA PHE A 20 24.43 31.35 -32.19
C PHE A 20 24.07 32.82 -32.44
N ILE A 21 23.29 33.39 -31.51
CA ILE A 21 22.94 34.80 -31.49
C ILE A 21 23.64 35.43 -30.29
N ARG A 22 24.50 36.41 -30.56
CA ARG A 22 25.15 37.22 -29.52
C ARG A 22 24.20 38.32 -29.07
N ILE A 23 24.11 38.53 -27.76
CA ILE A 23 23.34 39.64 -27.17
C ILE A 23 24.16 40.93 -27.34
N PRO A 24 23.56 42.02 -27.86
CA PRO A 24 24.22 43.32 -28.00
C PRO A 24 24.82 43.79 -26.68
N LEU A 25 25.97 44.46 -26.76
CA LEU A 25 26.71 44.92 -25.57
C LEU A 25 25.84 45.83 -24.69
N GLN A 26 25.05 46.71 -25.31
CA GLN A 26 24.22 47.72 -24.64
C GLN A 26 23.16 47.13 -23.70
N ILE A 27 22.71 45.90 -23.96
CA ILE A 27 21.66 45.25 -23.16
C ILE A 27 22.15 44.02 -22.39
N ARG A 28 23.44 43.69 -22.50
CA ARG A 28 24.01 42.45 -21.97
C ARG A 28 23.94 42.37 -20.45
N ASN A 29 24.01 43.51 -19.76
CA ASN A 29 23.87 43.63 -18.31
C ASN A 29 22.50 43.13 -17.78
N LYS A 30 21.46 43.11 -18.63
CA LYS A 30 20.13 42.59 -18.27
C LYS A 30 20.06 41.05 -18.23
N PHE A 31 21.13 40.35 -18.62
CA PHE A 31 21.15 38.90 -18.77
C PHE A 31 22.20 38.23 -17.89
N SER A 32 21.79 37.23 -17.10
CA SER A 32 22.70 36.39 -16.33
C SER A 32 23.00 35.08 -17.05
N ILE A 33 24.26 34.62 -16.98
CA ILE A 33 24.66 33.32 -17.56
C ILE A 33 23.86 32.19 -16.89
N LYS A 34 23.45 31.17 -17.65
CA LYS A 34 22.60 30.03 -17.26
C LYS A 34 21.10 30.32 -17.14
N ASP A 35 20.67 31.58 -17.09
CA ASP A 35 19.24 31.91 -17.15
C ASP A 35 18.63 31.40 -18.45
N GLN A 36 17.37 30.98 -18.38
CA GLN A 36 16.62 30.48 -19.52
C GLN A 36 15.60 31.50 -20.01
N TYR A 37 15.44 31.54 -21.32
CA TYR A 37 14.55 32.45 -22.02
C TYR A 37 13.73 31.69 -23.06
N LYS A 38 12.49 32.11 -23.23
CA LYS A 38 11.70 31.82 -24.41
C LYS A 38 12.13 32.81 -25.49
N ILE A 39 12.58 32.25 -26.61
CA ILE A 39 13.10 32.99 -27.75
C ILE A 39 12.08 32.92 -28.86
N ARG A 40 11.80 34.06 -29.49
CA ARG A 40 11.05 34.14 -30.73
C ARG A 40 11.91 34.87 -31.77
N LEU A 41 12.18 34.22 -32.90
CA LEU A 41 12.88 34.82 -34.04
C LEU A 41 11.89 35.11 -35.16
N ASN A 42 12.01 36.31 -35.76
CA ASN A 42 11.19 36.77 -36.89
C ASN A 42 9.69 36.50 -36.69
N SER A 43 9.22 36.70 -35.46
CA SER A 43 7.87 36.41 -34.98
C SER A 43 7.35 34.94 -35.06
N LYS A 44 7.99 34.05 -35.83
CA LYS A 44 7.48 32.70 -36.13
C LYS A 44 8.22 31.58 -35.40
N ILE A 45 9.54 31.68 -35.24
CA ILE A 45 10.36 30.56 -34.75
C ILE A 45 10.48 30.66 -33.22
N ILE A 46 9.88 29.72 -32.50
CA ILE A 46 9.87 29.73 -31.03
C ILE A 46 10.66 28.56 -30.46
N PHE A 47 11.58 28.85 -29.55
CA PHE A 47 12.33 27.84 -28.80
C PHE A 47 12.74 28.34 -27.41
N TYR A 48 13.33 27.46 -26.62
CA TYR A 48 13.88 27.80 -25.31
C TYR A 48 15.39 27.62 -25.34
N SER A 49 16.11 28.60 -24.82
CA SER A 49 17.57 28.56 -24.75
C SER A 49 18.06 29.20 -23.46
N LYS A 50 19.27 28.83 -23.07
CA LYS A 50 19.97 29.44 -21.93
C LYS A 50 21.01 30.42 -22.41
N ILE A 51 21.24 31.45 -21.61
CA ILE A 51 22.38 32.36 -21.81
C ILE A 51 23.67 31.57 -21.59
N ARG A 52 24.56 31.64 -22.57
CA ARG A 52 25.89 31.05 -22.56
C ARG A 52 26.91 32.13 -22.83
N ASN A 53 28.07 32.02 -22.21
CA ASN A 53 29.26 32.71 -22.68
C ASN A 53 29.94 31.81 -23.73
N TYR A 54 29.73 32.14 -25.00
CA TYR A 54 30.37 31.48 -26.13
C TYR A 54 30.75 32.56 -27.14
N ARG A 55 32.02 32.98 -27.11
CA ARG A 55 32.48 34.19 -27.80
C ARG A 55 31.63 35.40 -27.38
N GLY A 56 31.35 35.57 -26.09
CA GLY A 56 30.43 36.57 -25.54
C GLY A 56 29.07 35.98 -25.14
N ASN A 57 28.26 36.78 -24.44
CA ASN A 57 26.96 36.34 -23.95
C ASN A 57 25.96 36.22 -25.10
N GLY A 58 25.29 35.08 -25.18
CA GLY A 58 24.31 34.82 -26.22
C GLY A 58 23.56 33.52 -26.02
N ILE A 59 22.83 33.11 -27.05
CA ILE A 59 21.97 31.92 -27.05
C ILE A 59 22.29 31.03 -28.24
N PHE A 60 22.21 29.73 -28.02
CA PHE A 60 22.25 28.76 -29.13
C PHE A 60 20.87 28.61 -29.76
N ILE A 61 20.85 28.59 -31.09
CA ILE A 61 19.72 28.16 -31.90
C ILE A 61 19.89 26.65 -32.15
N PRO A 62 18.88 25.82 -31.84
CA PRO A 62 18.90 24.40 -32.16
C PRO A 62 19.24 24.12 -33.64
N THR A 63 20.05 23.08 -33.90
CA THR A 63 20.51 22.71 -35.25
C THR A 63 19.35 22.56 -36.24
N ASP A 64 18.31 21.84 -35.84
CA ASP A 64 17.12 21.60 -36.65
C ASP A 64 16.43 22.90 -37.06
N LEU A 65 16.28 23.85 -36.12
CA LEU A 65 15.69 25.16 -36.40
C LEU A 65 16.61 26.03 -37.27
N ASN A 66 17.92 26.01 -37.01
CA ASN A 66 18.90 26.81 -37.74
C ASN A 66 18.98 26.38 -39.22
N ILE A 67 19.04 25.07 -39.48
CA ILE A 67 19.12 24.51 -40.83
C ILE A 67 17.79 24.66 -41.57
N LYS A 68 16.67 24.24 -40.95
CA LYS A 68 15.34 24.27 -41.58
C LYS A 68 14.94 25.67 -42.04
N ASN A 69 15.32 26.70 -41.27
CA ASN A 69 14.96 28.09 -41.56
C ASN A 69 16.12 28.89 -42.19
N LYS A 70 17.21 28.23 -42.61
CA LYS A 70 18.38 28.85 -43.25
C LYS A 70 18.89 30.11 -42.53
N LEU A 71 18.96 30.08 -41.21
CA LEU A 71 19.22 31.29 -40.40
C LEU A 71 20.69 31.74 -40.42
N TYR A 72 21.63 30.92 -40.89
CA TYR A 72 23.05 31.28 -40.87
C TYR A 72 23.35 32.53 -41.70
N LYS A 73 24.09 33.49 -41.12
CA LYS A 73 24.41 34.82 -41.67
C LYS A 73 23.19 35.72 -41.93
N GLN A 74 21.98 35.30 -41.53
CA GLN A 74 20.78 36.11 -41.69
C GLN A 74 20.61 37.07 -40.51
N LYS A 75 20.10 38.27 -40.81
CA LYS A 75 19.61 39.21 -39.81
C LYS A 75 18.27 38.69 -39.28
N VAL A 76 18.12 38.64 -37.97
CA VAL A 76 16.92 38.14 -37.29
C VAL A 76 16.45 39.13 -36.23
N GLU A 77 15.14 39.36 -36.19
CA GLU A 77 14.50 40.04 -35.06
C GLU A 77 14.37 39.03 -33.91
N VAL A 78 14.97 39.34 -32.77
CA VAL A 78 15.02 38.47 -31.59
C VAL A 78 14.15 39.07 -30.51
N GLN A 79 13.14 38.33 -30.09
CA GLN A 79 12.38 38.62 -28.88
C GLN A 79 12.70 37.59 -27.80
N MET A 80 13.12 38.07 -26.63
CA MET A 80 13.46 37.24 -25.48
C MET A 80 12.52 37.54 -24.31
N GLU A 81 12.00 36.48 -23.70
CA GLU A 81 11.16 36.55 -22.49
C GLU A 81 11.75 35.59 -21.44
N LYS A 82 12.18 36.13 -20.29
CA LYS A 82 12.78 35.31 -19.22
C LYS A 82 11.74 34.32 -18.70
N ILE A 83 12.08 33.04 -18.64
CA ILE A 83 11.18 32.05 -18.05
C ILE A 83 11.40 31.95 -16.54
N ASN A 84 10.30 31.78 -15.80
CA ASN A 84 10.35 31.56 -14.36
C ASN A 84 10.58 30.07 -14.06
N GLY A 85 11.83 29.60 -14.19
CA GLY A 85 12.21 28.20 -13.98
C GLY A 85 13.19 27.69 -15.03
N PHE A 86 13.06 26.42 -15.42
CA PHE A 86 13.84 25.80 -16.49
C PHE A 86 12.94 24.97 -17.41
N PHE A 87 13.20 25.06 -18.71
CA PHE A 87 12.57 24.24 -19.72
C PHE A 87 13.32 22.92 -19.89
N THR A 88 12.59 21.81 -19.90
CA THR A 88 13.15 20.50 -20.23
C THR A 88 12.07 19.54 -20.74
N LYS A 89 12.50 18.40 -21.28
CA LYS A 89 11.64 17.28 -21.64
C LYS A 89 11.64 16.25 -20.51
N VAL A 90 10.47 15.74 -20.15
CA VAL A 90 10.35 14.61 -19.22
C VAL A 90 10.83 13.33 -19.93
N GLY A 91 11.75 12.61 -19.30
CA GLY A 91 12.27 11.33 -19.79
C GLY A 91 11.19 10.26 -19.97
N SER A 92 11.52 9.19 -20.68
CA SER A 92 10.59 8.09 -20.96
C SER A 92 10.07 7.40 -19.68
N ASP A 93 10.92 7.36 -18.67
CA ASP A 93 10.65 6.84 -17.32
C ASP A 93 9.93 7.84 -16.40
N GLY A 94 9.68 9.07 -16.87
CA GLY A 94 9.03 10.12 -16.08
C GLY A 94 10.00 10.95 -15.23
N ARG A 95 11.32 10.87 -15.46
CA ARG A 95 12.31 11.69 -14.73
C ARG A 95 12.54 13.04 -15.39
N ILE A 96 12.98 14.02 -14.60
CA ILE A 96 13.59 15.25 -15.10
C ILE A 96 14.94 15.47 -14.44
N TYR A 97 15.85 16.13 -15.16
CA TYR A 97 17.12 16.60 -14.61
C TYR A 97 16.96 18.04 -14.11
N ILE A 98 17.42 18.27 -12.89
CA ILE A 98 17.36 19.57 -12.22
C ILE A 98 18.71 20.27 -12.43
N PRO A 99 18.72 21.52 -12.90
CA PRO A 99 19.96 22.28 -13.02
C PRO A 99 20.69 22.47 -11.68
N ASN A 100 22.03 22.39 -11.70
CA ASN A 100 22.85 22.47 -10.49
C ASN A 100 22.81 23.85 -9.78
N PHE A 101 22.33 24.91 -10.44
CA PHE A 101 22.26 26.25 -9.83
C PHE A 101 21.20 26.39 -8.72
N TYR A 102 20.33 25.39 -8.53
CA TYR A 102 19.38 25.37 -7.41
C TYR A 102 20.01 24.93 -6.07
N ASN A 103 21.32 24.63 -6.02
CA ASN A 103 22.06 24.23 -4.81
C ASN A 103 21.39 23.09 -4.02
N LEU A 104 20.76 22.16 -4.72
CA LEU A 104 20.10 21.00 -4.12
C LEU A 104 21.10 19.86 -3.84
N LYS A 105 20.82 19.09 -2.81
CA LYS A 105 21.59 17.91 -2.39
C LYS A 105 20.81 16.63 -2.66
N ASN A 106 21.53 15.50 -2.68
CA ASN A 106 20.89 14.19 -2.74
C ASN A 106 19.96 14.01 -1.53
N LYS A 107 18.78 13.44 -1.75
CA LYS A 107 17.70 13.25 -0.77
C LYS A 107 16.97 14.52 -0.32
N ASP A 108 17.26 15.70 -0.89
CA ASP A 108 16.43 16.87 -0.67
C ASP A 108 14.99 16.60 -1.15
N ILE A 109 14.00 17.09 -0.41
CA ILE A 109 12.59 17.00 -0.80
C ILE A 109 12.11 18.38 -1.22
N ILE A 110 11.57 18.49 -2.42
CA ILE A 110 11.22 19.77 -3.03
C ILE A 110 9.82 19.75 -3.64
N LEU A 111 9.16 20.90 -3.63
CA LEU A 111 7.99 21.17 -4.45
C LEU A 111 8.44 21.64 -5.83
N ILE A 112 7.91 21.04 -6.89
CA ILE A 112 8.09 21.51 -8.26
C ILE A 112 6.76 22.03 -8.78
N ASN A 113 6.75 23.28 -9.22
CA ASN A 113 5.66 23.84 -10.00
C ASN A 113 5.93 23.54 -11.48
N ILE A 114 4.95 22.95 -12.15
CA ILE A 114 5.09 22.40 -13.50
C ILE A 114 4.09 23.07 -14.41
N THR A 115 4.57 23.61 -15.53
CA THR A 115 3.74 24.20 -16.59
C THR A 115 3.96 23.42 -17.89
N ILE A 116 2.95 22.66 -18.32
CA ILE A 116 2.96 21.89 -19.58
C ILE A 116 1.70 22.26 -20.35
N ASN A 117 1.84 22.67 -21.61
CA ASN A 117 0.71 23.05 -22.47
C ASN A 117 -0.26 24.04 -21.79
N LYS A 118 0.26 25.05 -21.09
CA LYS A 118 -0.48 26.04 -20.27
C LYS A 118 -1.16 25.50 -19.01
N ASN A 119 -1.18 24.18 -18.78
CA ASN A 119 -1.68 23.59 -17.55
C ASN A 119 -0.62 23.66 -16.45
N ASN A 120 -1.02 24.18 -15.28
CA ASN A 120 -0.17 24.31 -14.11
C ASN A 120 -0.54 23.25 -13.07
N PHE A 121 0.45 22.53 -12.56
CA PHE A 121 0.25 21.61 -11.44
C PHE A 121 1.50 21.54 -10.56
N LYS A 122 1.33 21.03 -9.35
CA LYS A 122 2.38 20.95 -8.33
C LYS A 122 2.72 19.51 -8.04
N LYS A 123 3.99 19.21 -7.81
CA LYS A 123 4.44 17.88 -7.42
C LYS A 123 5.55 17.95 -6.39
N ILE A 124 5.41 17.21 -5.29
CA ILE A 124 6.49 17.02 -4.32
C ILE A 124 7.30 15.80 -4.75
N CYS A 125 8.63 15.93 -4.77
CA CYS A 125 9.53 14.86 -5.15
C CYS A 125 10.82 14.87 -4.33
N VAL A 126 11.44 13.70 -4.24
CA VAL A 126 12.79 13.55 -3.72
C VAL A 126 13.82 13.75 -4.84
N VAL A 127 14.88 14.48 -4.53
CA VAL A 127 16.04 14.69 -5.40
C VAL A 127 16.98 13.49 -5.25
N ASN A 128 17.29 12.84 -6.36
CA ASN A 128 18.27 11.77 -6.43
C ASN A 128 19.48 12.28 -7.21
N SER A 129 20.69 12.02 -6.71
CA SER A 129 21.92 12.29 -7.44
C SER A 129 22.39 11.06 -8.20
N THR A 130 22.74 11.22 -9.47
CA THR A 130 23.46 10.22 -10.26
C THR A 130 24.84 10.77 -10.66
N LYS A 131 25.85 9.89 -10.68
CA LYS A 131 27.17 10.21 -11.23
C LYS A 131 27.20 9.70 -12.67
N ARG A 132 27.34 10.61 -13.63
CA ARG A 132 27.60 10.26 -15.02
C ARG A 132 28.95 10.82 -15.42
N LYS A 133 29.91 9.94 -15.70
CA LYS A 133 31.32 10.32 -15.94
C LYS A 133 31.86 11.18 -14.78
N LYS A 134 32.28 12.41 -15.06
CA LYS A 134 32.83 13.39 -14.09
C LYS A 134 31.80 14.40 -13.55
N THR A 135 30.52 14.31 -13.94
CA THR A 135 29.49 15.28 -13.54
C THR A 135 28.43 14.64 -12.64
N LYS A 136 28.15 15.29 -11.51
CA LYS A 136 27.00 14.98 -10.66
C LYS A 136 25.75 15.62 -11.26
N GLU A 137 24.79 14.80 -11.61
CA GLU A 137 23.48 15.22 -12.11
C GLU A 137 22.43 15.01 -11.02
N LEU A 138 21.57 16.01 -10.82
CA LEU A 138 20.43 15.92 -9.92
C LEU A 138 19.19 15.61 -10.75
N MET A 139 18.35 14.70 -10.26
CA MET A 139 17.11 14.33 -10.93
C MET A 139 15.99 14.09 -9.93
N CYS A 140 14.75 14.15 -10.42
CA CYS A 140 13.58 13.76 -9.64
C CYS A 140 12.56 13.04 -10.53
N MET A 141 11.74 12.17 -9.91
CA MET A 141 10.69 11.43 -10.59
C MET A 141 9.37 12.19 -10.57
N LEU A 142 8.87 12.55 -11.76
CA LEU A 142 7.55 13.15 -11.95
C LEU A 142 6.48 12.12 -12.35
N GLY A 143 6.88 10.91 -12.71
CA GLY A 143 5.99 9.79 -13.02
C GLY A 143 5.65 9.65 -14.50
N LYS A 144 5.26 8.42 -14.90
CA LYS A 144 5.09 8.03 -16.31
C LYS A 144 3.98 8.79 -17.05
N GLY A 145 2.96 9.31 -16.36
CA GLY A 145 1.88 10.08 -16.99
C GLY A 145 2.31 11.40 -17.65
N LEU A 146 3.54 11.85 -17.37
CA LEU A 146 4.14 13.04 -17.98
C LEU A 146 5.27 12.71 -18.96
N SER A 147 5.52 11.42 -19.19
CA SER A 147 6.60 10.95 -20.08
C SER A 147 6.53 11.60 -21.46
N GLY A 148 7.68 12.07 -21.95
CA GLY A 148 7.81 12.69 -23.27
C GLY A 148 7.31 14.14 -23.37
N LYS A 149 6.55 14.64 -22.39
CA LYS A 149 6.04 16.01 -22.41
C LYS A 149 7.16 17.02 -22.17
N LYS A 150 7.09 18.17 -22.84
CA LYS A 150 8.00 19.32 -22.66
C LYS A 150 7.29 20.36 -21.81
N GLY A 151 8.00 21.02 -20.90
CA GLY A 151 7.41 22.00 -20.00
C GLY A 151 8.43 22.89 -19.32
N ILE A 152 7.91 23.88 -18.59
CA ILE A 152 8.68 24.76 -17.71
C ILE A 152 8.51 24.23 -16.28
N PHE A 153 9.62 24.10 -15.57
CA PHE A 153 9.70 23.54 -14.23
C PHE A 153 10.33 24.57 -13.31
N LYS A 154 9.68 24.89 -12.20
CA LYS A 154 10.21 25.80 -11.18
C LYS A 154 10.33 25.06 -9.86
N ILE A 155 11.52 25.08 -9.28
CA ILE A 155 11.71 24.63 -7.91
C ILE A 155 11.04 25.66 -7.00
N GLY A 156 10.03 25.21 -6.26
CA GLY A 156 9.32 25.98 -5.25
C GLY A 156 9.96 25.80 -3.88
N LYS A 157 9.14 25.45 -2.89
CA LYS A 157 9.59 25.22 -1.51
C LYS A 157 10.49 23.98 -1.42
N LYS A 158 11.64 24.12 -0.78
CA LYS A 158 12.41 23.01 -0.21
C LYS A 158 11.84 22.68 1.17
N PHE A 159 11.64 21.40 1.44
CA PHE A 159 11.11 20.93 2.71
C PHE A 159 12.23 20.41 3.60
N ASP A 160 12.07 20.62 4.91
CA ASP A 160 12.85 19.92 5.92
C ASP A 160 12.43 18.46 5.97
N GLY A 161 13.06 17.66 5.11
CA GLY A 161 12.84 16.22 5.08
C GLY A 161 13.24 15.56 6.39
N ASN A 162 12.63 14.40 6.65
CA ASN A 162 12.98 13.49 7.75
C ASN A 162 12.77 14.07 9.16
N LYS A 163 12.00 15.15 9.28
CA LYS A 163 11.57 15.74 10.55
C LYS A 163 10.05 15.68 10.66
N LEU A 164 9.56 15.35 11.86
CA LEU A 164 8.14 15.41 12.21
C LEU A 164 7.97 16.50 13.27
N THR A 165 6.99 17.37 13.10
CA THR A 165 6.70 18.48 14.04
C THR A 165 6.33 17.97 15.44
N LYS A 166 5.65 16.82 15.50
CA LYS A 166 5.41 16.07 16.75
C LYS A 166 6.09 14.70 16.65
N SER A 167 6.92 14.40 17.63
CA SER A 167 7.65 13.13 17.75
C SER A 167 6.69 11.96 18.03
N SER A 168 6.13 11.35 16.99
CA SER A 168 5.54 10.02 17.13
C SER A 168 6.66 8.97 17.16
N LYS A 169 6.86 8.32 18.33
CA LYS A 169 7.82 7.21 18.50
C LYS A 169 7.61 6.11 17.45
N LEU A 170 6.35 5.86 17.07
CA LEU A 170 5.96 4.91 16.02
C LEU A 170 6.58 5.25 14.67
N PHE A 171 6.33 6.46 14.14
CA PHE A 171 6.83 6.83 12.80
C PHE A 171 8.34 6.97 12.75
N LYS A 172 9.01 7.36 13.85
CA LYS A 172 10.48 7.32 13.92
C LYS A 172 11.03 5.92 13.65
N LYS A 173 10.39 4.88 14.21
CA LYS A 173 10.76 3.47 13.96
C LYS A 173 10.38 3.02 12.55
N LEU A 174 9.15 3.30 12.10
CA LEU A 174 8.66 2.82 10.80
C LEU A 174 9.38 3.46 9.61
N LEU A 175 9.68 4.76 9.71
CA LEU A 175 10.23 5.55 8.61
C LEU A 175 11.78 5.61 8.58
N ILE A 176 12.47 4.78 9.37
CA ILE A 176 13.93 4.70 9.33
C ILE A 176 14.44 4.42 7.91
N ASN A 177 15.45 5.13 7.43
CA ASN A 177 15.99 5.01 6.06
C ASN A 177 15.03 5.39 4.92
N PHE A 178 13.81 5.87 5.21
CA PHE A 178 12.99 6.52 4.21
C PHE A 178 13.34 8.00 4.11
N ASN A 179 13.06 8.60 2.95
CA ASN A 179 12.94 10.05 2.86
C ASN A 179 11.47 10.39 3.03
N PHE A 180 11.12 11.33 3.90
CA PHE A 180 9.72 11.72 4.08
C PHE A 180 9.57 13.19 4.41
N VAL A 181 8.38 13.74 4.17
CA VAL A 181 8.02 15.10 4.55
C VAL A 181 6.64 15.12 5.17
N GLU A 182 6.50 15.89 6.25
CA GLU A 182 5.19 16.21 6.81
C GLU A 182 4.49 17.25 5.93
N ILE A 183 3.40 16.86 5.26
CA ILE A 183 2.61 17.79 4.43
C ILE A 183 1.76 18.69 5.33
N ASN A 184 1.18 18.11 6.38
CA ASN A 184 0.38 18.79 7.39
C ASN A 184 0.37 17.97 8.70
N LYS A 185 -0.33 18.46 9.74
CA LYS A 185 -0.41 17.81 11.06
C LYS A 185 -0.83 16.33 11.03
N ASN A 186 -1.55 15.90 9.98
CA ASN A 186 -2.12 14.56 9.85
C ASN A 186 -1.45 13.71 8.77
N ASN A 187 -0.65 14.27 7.85
CA ASN A 187 -0.24 13.57 6.64
C ASN A 187 1.28 13.59 6.43
N ILE A 188 1.86 12.43 6.09
CA ILE A 188 3.28 12.29 5.74
C ILE A 188 3.38 11.77 4.31
N LEU A 189 4.17 12.42 3.46
CA LEU A 189 4.54 11.88 2.15
C LEU A 189 5.86 11.12 2.26
N VAL A 190 5.85 9.85 1.85
CA VAL A 190 7.00 8.95 1.98
C VAL A 190 7.60 8.60 0.63
N PHE A 191 8.92 8.59 0.58
CA PHE A 191 9.75 8.28 -0.57
C PHE A 191 10.78 7.19 -0.22
N TYR A 192 11.06 6.29 -1.17
CA TYR A 192 12.11 5.29 -1.07
C TYR A 192 12.71 5.02 -2.46
N GLY A 193 14.00 5.28 -2.63
CA GLY A 193 14.68 5.12 -3.93
C GLY A 193 13.94 5.80 -5.08
N ASN A 194 13.68 5.06 -6.16
CA ASN A 194 12.94 5.52 -7.34
C ASN A 194 11.47 5.04 -7.36
N HIS A 195 10.94 4.55 -6.24
CA HIS A 195 9.55 4.10 -6.19
C HIS A 195 8.57 5.27 -6.17
N ASN A 196 7.35 5.03 -6.67
CA ASN A 196 6.27 6.01 -6.57
C ASN A 196 5.94 6.27 -5.08
N PRO A 197 5.88 7.54 -4.66
CA PRO A 197 5.59 7.88 -3.28
C PRO A 197 4.15 7.56 -2.90
N PHE A 198 3.87 7.61 -1.60
CA PHE A 198 2.53 7.45 -1.05
C PHE A 198 2.34 8.33 0.18
N THR A 199 1.09 8.65 0.46
CA THR A 199 0.70 9.53 1.56
C THR A 199 0.16 8.70 2.72
N LEU A 200 0.83 8.81 3.87
CA LEU A 200 0.45 8.19 5.13
C LEU A 200 -0.44 9.11 5.98
N ASN A 201 -1.36 8.50 6.69
CA ASN A 201 -2.03 9.10 7.84
C ASN A 201 -1.14 9.01 9.10
N LYS A 202 -0.97 10.10 9.83
CA LYS A 202 -0.24 10.18 11.12
C LYS A 202 -1.05 9.64 12.29
N LYS A 203 -2.36 9.49 12.15
CA LYS A 203 -3.26 8.95 13.18
C LYS A 203 -3.44 7.44 13.03
N ILE A 204 -2.33 6.71 13.02
CA ILE A 204 -2.36 5.23 12.99
C ILE A 204 -2.23 4.71 14.42
N ASN A 205 -3.19 3.89 14.82
CA ASN A 205 -3.20 3.19 16.10
C ASN A 205 -3.00 1.68 15.86
N LEU A 206 -1.91 1.11 16.38
CA LEU A 206 -1.60 -0.31 16.18
C LEU A 206 -2.72 -1.23 16.68
N ASN A 207 -3.41 -0.87 17.77
CA ASN A 207 -4.53 -1.67 18.29
C ASN A 207 -5.68 -1.81 17.27
N GLU A 208 -5.96 -0.75 16.52
CA GLU A 208 -7.02 -0.76 15.50
C GLU A 208 -6.66 -1.55 14.23
N PHE A 209 -5.35 -1.76 14.01
CA PHE A 209 -4.84 -2.43 12.82
C PHE A 209 -4.27 -3.81 13.10
N ALA A 210 -4.08 -4.24 14.35
CA ALA A 210 -3.52 -5.54 14.70
C ALA A 210 -4.30 -6.70 14.05
N HIS A 211 -5.63 -6.66 14.10
CA HIS A 211 -6.48 -7.64 13.40
C HIS A 211 -6.31 -7.59 11.88
N TYR A 212 -6.28 -6.40 11.29
CA TYR A 212 -6.07 -6.25 9.85
C TYR A 212 -4.69 -6.75 9.40
N LEU A 213 -3.65 -6.51 10.21
CA LEU A 213 -2.30 -6.99 9.98
C LEU A 213 -2.17 -8.50 10.21
N GLY A 214 -3.00 -9.09 11.08
CA GLY A 214 -3.17 -10.55 11.17
C GLY A 214 -3.74 -11.15 9.89
N CYS A 215 -4.77 -10.53 9.31
CA CYS A 215 -5.30 -10.96 8.02
C CYS A 215 -4.26 -10.80 6.89
N TYR A 216 -3.50 -9.69 6.88
CA TYR A 216 -2.41 -9.47 5.92
C TYR A 216 -1.27 -10.49 6.11
N PHE A 217 -1.02 -10.90 7.35
CA PHE A 217 -0.07 -11.96 7.64
C PHE A 217 -0.52 -13.27 6.97
N SER A 218 -1.77 -13.66 7.10
CA SER A 218 -2.30 -14.88 6.48
C SER A 218 -2.18 -14.92 4.95
N ASP A 219 -2.47 -13.81 4.24
CA ASP A 219 -2.57 -13.84 2.77
C ASP A 219 -1.24 -14.14 2.01
N GLY A 220 -0.11 -14.24 2.71
CA GLY A 220 1.18 -14.67 2.13
C GLY A 220 1.84 -13.66 1.19
N THR A 221 1.23 -12.50 0.94
CA THR A 221 1.73 -11.48 0.00
C THR A 221 2.91 -10.66 0.56
N LYS A 222 3.28 -10.91 1.82
CA LYS A 222 4.47 -10.34 2.49
C LYS A 222 5.77 -10.56 1.70
N LYS A 223 5.91 -11.69 0.99
CA LYS A 223 7.09 -12.04 0.18
C LYS A 223 7.00 -11.60 -1.30
N GLY A 224 5.89 -10.98 -1.71
CA GLY A 224 5.65 -10.56 -3.09
C GLY A 224 6.37 -9.27 -3.50
N ASN A 225 5.89 -8.62 -4.58
CA ASN A 225 6.38 -7.31 -5.06
C ASN A 225 5.42 -6.15 -4.78
N HIS A 226 4.26 -6.45 -4.20
CA HIS A 226 3.17 -5.51 -3.97
C HIS A 226 2.37 -5.95 -2.75
N TRP A 227 1.69 -5.00 -2.12
CA TRP A 227 0.74 -5.31 -1.07
C TRP A 227 -0.52 -5.89 -1.71
N ALA A 228 -1.02 -7.03 -1.22
CA ALA A 228 -2.30 -7.58 -1.64
C ALA A 228 -2.96 -8.40 -0.55
N MET A 229 -4.29 -8.48 -0.59
CA MET A 229 -5.11 -9.33 0.27
C MET A 229 -6.24 -9.96 -0.54
N SER A 230 -6.61 -11.18 -0.23
CA SER A 230 -7.70 -11.92 -0.85
C SER A 230 -8.91 -11.94 0.07
N ALA A 231 -10.00 -11.32 -0.37
CA ALA A 231 -11.28 -11.33 0.33
C ALA A 231 -12.15 -12.46 -0.22
N SER A 232 -12.63 -13.32 0.67
CA SER A 232 -13.61 -14.36 0.32
C SER A 232 -15.05 -13.90 0.57
N THR A 233 -15.26 -12.72 1.15
CA THR A 233 -16.60 -12.17 1.40
C THR A 233 -16.64 -10.68 1.07
N PHE A 234 -17.84 -10.13 0.92
CA PHE A 234 -18.01 -8.69 0.70
C PHE A 234 -17.57 -7.88 1.93
N GLU A 235 -17.84 -8.40 3.12
CA GLU A 235 -17.47 -7.83 4.42
C GLU A 235 -15.95 -7.73 4.55
N GLN A 236 -15.22 -8.80 4.21
CA GLN A 236 -13.76 -8.79 4.19
C GLN A 236 -13.22 -7.75 3.20
N ALA A 237 -13.79 -7.69 1.99
CA ALA A 237 -13.34 -6.75 0.98
C ALA A 237 -13.53 -5.29 1.44
N ASN A 238 -14.69 -4.99 2.02
CA ASN A 238 -14.99 -3.67 2.57
C ASN A 238 -14.05 -3.33 3.74
N TYR A 239 -13.86 -4.26 4.67
CA TYR A 239 -12.94 -4.11 5.79
C TYR A 239 -11.50 -3.84 5.34
N PHE A 240 -10.96 -4.63 4.41
CA PHE A 240 -9.60 -4.47 3.91
C PHE A 240 -9.41 -3.15 3.17
N LYS A 241 -10.38 -2.77 2.31
CA LYS A 241 -10.38 -1.48 1.61
C LYS A 241 -10.39 -0.30 2.58
N GLU A 242 -11.28 -0.33 3.57
CA GLU A 242 -11.41 0.73 4.56
C GLU A 242 -10.13 0.89 5.38
N LYS A 243 -9.59 -0.22 5.92
CA LYS A 243 -8.36 -0.22 6.72
C LYS A 243 -7.16 0.22 5.89
N HIS A 244 -7.06 -0.23 4.63
CA HIS A 244 -6.00 0.20 3.73
C HIS A 244 -6.02 1.71 3.50
N LYS A 245 -7.20 2.29 3.21
CA LYS A 245 -7.40 3.73 2.99
C LYS A 245 -7.11 4.58 4.23
N LYS A 246 -7.36 4.03 5.43
CA LYS A 246 -7.03 4.71 6.70
C LYS A 246 -5.53 4.84 6.92
N ILE A 247 -4.72 3.92 6.39
CA ILE A 247 -3.25 3.96 6.45
C ILE A 247 -2.68 4.76 5.28
N ILE A 248 -3.09 4.43 4.05
CA ILE A 248 -2.60 4.99 2.78
C ILE A 248 -3.69 5.89 2.19
N LEU A 249 -3.56 7.21 2.38
CA LEU A 249 -4.60 8.19 2.02
C LEU A 249 -4.79 8.32 0.51
N ASP A 250 -3.71 8.19 -0.26
CA ASP A 250 -3.71 8.22 -1.72
C ASP A 250 -3.72 6.80 -2.32
N SER A 251 -4.40 5.86 -1.67
CA SER A 251 -4.50 4.47 -2.12
C SER A 251 -5.04 4.37 -3.56
N ASN A 252 -4.41 3.53 -4.39
CA ASN A 252 -4.86 3.22 -5.73
C ASN A 252 -5.02 1.70 -5.87
N ILE A 253 -6.13 1.21 -5.33
CA ILE A 253 -6.39 -0.22 -5.25
C ILE A 253 -6.76 -0.78 -6.62
N ALA A 254 -5.96 -1.72 -7.11
CA ALA A 254 -6.30 -2.63 -8.19
C ALA A 254 -7.01 -3.87 -7.65
N ILE A 255 -8.04 -4.32 -8.37
CA ILE A 255 -8.82 -5.51 -7.99
C ILE A 255 -8.83 -6.55 -9.10
N SER A 256 -8.87 -7.83 -8.74
CA SER A 256 -9.11 -8.93 -9.67
C SER A 256 -9.93 -10.01 -8.98
N LEU A 257 -10.90 -10.59 -9.68
CA LEU A 257 -11.78 -11.62 -9.14
C LEU A 257 -11.38 -12.99 -9.70
N THR A 258 -11.29 -13.99 -8.84
CA THR A 258 -11.15 -15.39 -9.25
C THR A 258 -12.40 -16.17 -8.86
N TYR A 259 -13.05 -16.79 -9.83
CA TYR A 259 -14.21 -17.63 -9.62
C TYR A 259 -13.96 -19.04 -10.13
N THR A 260 -14.40 -20.05 -9.39
CA THR A 260 -14.37 -21.45 -9.84
C THR A 260 -15.71 -21.78 -10.46
N ASN A 261 -15.75 -21.98 -11.79
CA ASN A 261 -16.96 -22.36 -12.50
C ASN A 261 -17.13 -23.89 -12.53
N TYR A 262 -18.31 -24.34 -12.14
CA TYR A 262 -18.68 -25.75 -12.04
C TYR A 262 -19.84 -26.16 -12.96
N GLN A 263 -20.70 -25.22 -13.41
CA GLN A 263 -21.92 -25.55 -14.17
C GLN A 263 -22.31 -24.52 -15.24
N GLU A 264 -21.95 -23.25 -15.11
CA GLU A 264 -22.43 -22.18 -15.99
C GLU A 264 -21.75 -22.27 -17.37
N LYS A 265 -22.54 -22.51 -18.42
CA LYS A 265 -22.05 -22.58 -19.80
C LYS A 265 -21.79 -21.18 -20.37
N ASP A 266 -22.61 -20.20 -20.00
CA ASP A 266 -22.46 -18.81 -20.41
C ASP A 266 -21.50 -18.06 -19.47
N LEU A 267 -20.25 -17.95 -19.91
CA LEU A 267 -19.20 -17.25 -19.17
C LEU A 267 -19.39 -15.74 -19.13
N GLU A 268 -20.05 -15.15 -20.11
CA GLU A 268 -20.25 -13.69 -20.18
C GLU A 268 -21.36 -13.26 -19.23
N LEU A 269 -22.49 -13.97 -19.24
CA LEU A 269 -23.55 -13.79 -18.26
C LEU A 269 -23.05 -13.97 -16.83
N LEU A 270 -22.27 -15.03 -16.57
CA LEU A 270 -21.65 -15.27 -15.26
C LEU A 270 -20.75 -14.10 -14.83
N LYS A 271 -19.89 -13.61 -15.72
CA LYS A 271 -19.01 -12.45 -15.42
C LYS A 271 -19.83 -11.21 -15.10
N ASN A 272 -20.88 -10.92 -15.87
CA ASN A 272 -21.75 -9.76 -15.64
C ASN A 272 -22.50 -9.87 -14.30
N LYS A 273 -23.02 -11.05 -13.95
CA LYS A 273 -23.63 -11.32 -12.63
C LYS A 273 -22.64 -11.05 -11.50
N LEU A 274 -21.41 -11.57 -11.60
CA LEU A 274 -20.35 -11.36 -10.60
C LEU A 274 -19.96 -9.89 -10.46
N ILE A 275 -19.77 -9.16 -11.57
CA ILE A 275 -19.51 -7.71 -11.56
C ILE A 275 -20.61 -6.98 -10.83
N LYS A 276 -21.86 -7.19 -11.26
CA LYS A 276 -23.03 -6.49 -10.68
C LYS A 276 -23.12 -6.72 -9.18
N LYS A 277 -22.96 -7.96 -8.72
CA LYS A 277 -23.05 -8.30 -7.29
C LYS A 277 -21.90 -7.66 -6.48
N TRP A 278 -20.65 -7.84 -6.88
CA TRP A 278 -19.49 -7.26 -6.20
C TRP A 278 -19.52 -5.73 -6.21
N SER A 279 -19.82 -5.11 -7.34
CA SER A 279 -19.92 -3.66 -7.45
C SER A 279 -21.03 -3.10 -6.56
N LYS A 280 -22.22 -3.74 -6.53
CA LYS A 280 -23.32 -3.35 -5.64
C LYS A 280 -22.93 -3.44 -4.16
N LYS A 281 -22.25 -4.51 -3.75
CA LYS A 281 -21.95 -4.77 -2.32
C LYS A 281 -20.72 -4.07 -1.77
N THR A 282 -19.78 -3.66 -2.63
CA THR A 282 -18.49 -3.09 -2.20
C THR A 282 -18.18 -1.70 -2.77
N GLY A 283 -19.00 -1.24 -3.73
CA GLY A 283 -18.73 -0.02 -4.50
C GLY A 283 -17.44 -0.10 -5.32
N LEU A 284 -16.94 -1.31 -5.61
CA LEU A 284 -15.72 -1.53 -6.38
C LEU A 284 -16.04 -1.66 -7.87
N ILE A 285 -15.27 -0.95 -8.71
CA ILE A 285 -15.44 -0.99 -10.16
C ILE A 285 -14.63 -2.16 -10.73
N LEU A 286 -15.30 -3.28 -10.97
CA LEU A 286 -14.72 -4.46 -11.63
C LEU A 286 -14.84 -4.32 -13.15
N LYS A 287 -13.79 -4.70 -13.87
CA LYS A 287 -13.79 -4.78 -15.33
C LYS A 287 -13.72 -6.25 -15.75
N ASN A 288 -14.40 -6.62 -16.84
CA ASN A 288 -14.44 -7.99 -17.36
C ASN A 288 -13.06 -8.65 -17.51
N LYS A 289 -12.06 -7.90 -18.00
CA LYS A 289 -10.67 -8.38 -18.18
C LYS A 289 -9.96 -8.78 -16.88
N LYS A 290 -10.50 -8.41 -15.71
CA LYS A 290 -9.93 -8.71 -14.39
C LYS A 290 -10.64 -9.85 -13.67
N ILE A 291 -11.50 -10.60 -14.38
CA ILE A 291 -12.20 -11.78 -13.84
C ILE A 291 -11.61 -13.03 -14.46
N ARG A 292 -10.98 -13.84 -13.62
CA ARG A 292 -10.45 -15.16 -13.98
C ARG A 292 -11.49 -16.22 -13.60
N ILE A 293 -11.97 -16.94 -14.60
CA ILE A 293 -12.83 -18.11 -14.40
C ILE A 293 -11.97 -19.37 -14.51
N ILE A 294 -11.99 -20.21 -13.48
CA ILE A 294 -11.30 -21.50 -13.44
C ILE A 294 -12.35 -22.60 -13.58
N LYS A 295 -12.30 -23.39 -14.65
CA LYS A 295 -13.20 -24.53 -14.84
C LYS A 295 -12.73 -25.69 -13.96
N THR A 296 -13.66 -26.37 -13.28
CA THR A 296 -13.37 -27.60 -12.55
C THR A 296 -14.50 -28.60 -12.71
N LYS A 297 -14.18 -29.89 -12.74
CA LYS A 297 -15.14 -31.00 -12.71
C LYS A 297 -15.23 -31.68 -11.33
N THR A 298 -14.61 -31.09 -10.30
CA THR A 298 -14.49 -31.72 -8.98
C THR A 298 -15.83 -31.77 -8.23
N LYS A 299 -16.13 -32.91 -7.60
CA LYS A 299 -17.34 -33.16 -6.80
C LYS A 299 -17.60 -32.12 -5.69
N TYR A 300 -16.53 -31.51 -5.17
CA TYR A 300 -16.60 -30.50 -4.10
C TYR A 300 -16.70 -29.05 -4.59
N ALA A 301 -16.73 -28.81 -5.91
CA ALA A 301 -16.83 -27.46 -6.47
C ALA A 301 -18.06 -26.66 -6.01
N PRO A 302 -19.26 -27.26 -5.81
CA PRO A 302 -20.44 -26.54 -5.32
C PRO A 302 -20.28 -25.95 -3.91
N ASN A 303 -19.36 -26.48 -3.09
CA ASN A 303 -19.12 -25.98 -1.73
C ASN A 303 -18.24 -24.72 -1.69
N ARG A 304 -17.67 -24.32 -2.85
CA ARG A 304 -16.83 -23.14 -2.97
C ARG A 304 -17.67 -21.86 -2.90
N ASN A 305 -16.99 -20.73 -2.74
CA ASN A 305 -17.63 -19.43 -2.63
C ASN A 305 -18.42 -19.09 -3.91
N PRO A 306 -19.76 -18.89 -3.82
CA PRO A 306 -20.62 -18.63 -4.98
C PRO A 306 -20.32 -17.31 -5.69
N TYR A 307 -19.60 -16.39 -5.04
CA TYR A 307 -19.20 -15.11 -5.64
C TYR A 307 -17.72 -15.04 -5.99
N GLY A 308 -16.95 -16.10 -5.74
CA GLY A 308 -15.50 -16.15 -5.95
C GLY A 308 -14.71 -15.28 -4.97
N SER A 309 -13.39 -15.32 -5.05
CA SER A 309 -12.50 -14.58 -4.16
C SER A 309 -11.93 -13.35 -4.86
N LEU A 310 -12.10 -12.19 -4.23
CA LEU A 310 -11.63 -10.90 -4.72
C LEU A 310 -10.24 -10.62 -4.19
N ARG A 311 -9.26 -10.52 -5.08
CA ARG A 311 -7.92 -10.02 -4.74
C ARG A 311 -7.90 -8.50 -4.83
N ILE A 312 -7.50 -7.86 -3.74
CA ILE A 312 -7.34 -6.42 -3.56
C ILE A 312 -5.83 -6.15 -3.48
N ARG A 313 -5.31 -5.24 -4.31
CA ARG A 313 -3.86 -5.02 -4.46
C ARG A 313 -3.52 -3.54 -4.61
N GLU A 314 -2.35 -3.16 -4.12
CA GLU A 314 -1.72 -1.87 -4.41
C GLU A 314 -0.35 -2.11 -5.05
N ASP A 315 -0.20 -1.65 -6.29
CA ASP A 315 0.95 -1.98 -7.16
C ASP A 315 2.24 -1.27 -6.71
N ARG A 316 2.15 -0.24 -5.87
CA ARG A 316 3.33 0.41 -5.29
C ARG A 316 4.06 -0.54 -4.33
N LYS A 317 5.19 -1.10 -4.78
CA LYS A 317 6.13 -1.90 -3.94
C LYS A 317 6.50 -1.21 -2.62
N LEU A 318 6.62 0.11 -2.65
CA LEU A 318 6.90 0.92 -1.46
C LEU A 318 5.81 0.75 -0.37
N VAL A 319 4.54 0.61 -0.75
CA VAL A 319 3.45 0.34 0.20
C VAL A 319 3.65 -1.01 0.87
N GLN A 320 4.02 -2.06 0.12
CA GLN A 320 4.33 -3.37 0.68
C GLN A 320 5.48 -3.32 1.71
N ILE A 321 6.57 -2.63 1.38
CA ILE A 321 7.72 -2.46 2.28
C ILE A 321 7.27 -1.80 3.59
N TYR A 322 6.42 -0.77 3.50
CA TYR A 322 5.86 -0.12 4.67
C TYR A 322 4.97 -1.07 5.50
N TYR A 323 4.08 -1.83 4.87
CA TYR A 323 3.24 -2.81 5.56
C TYR A 323 4.05 -3.90 6.27
N ASN A 324 5.12 -4.40 5.65
CA ASN A 324 5.99 -5.39 6.28
C ASN A 324 6.71 -4.80 7.50
N ARG A 325 7.13 -3.52 7.45
CA ARG A 325 7.70 -2.84 8.61
C ARG A 325 6.66 -2.60 9.71
N LEU A 326 5.43 -2.26 9.34
CA LEU A 326 4.33 -2.09 10.28
C LEU A 326 3.99 -3.41 10.99
N LEU A 327 3.93 -4.51 10.24
CA LEU A 327 3.75 -5.86 10.75
C LEU A 327 4.91 -6.28 11.68
N ASN A 328 6.16 -6.08 11.27
CA ASN A 328 7.32 -6.38 12.12
C ASN A 328 7.33 -5.54 13.40
N HIS A 329 6.93 -4.28 13.32
CA HIS A 329 6.82 -3.43 14.49
C HIS A 329 5.71 -3.90 15.44
N LEU A 330 4.55 -4.30 14.90
CA LEU A 330 3.47 -4.92 15.68
C LEU A 330 3.96 -6.18 16.41
N LEU A 331 4.58 -7.11 15.69
CA LEU A 331 5.11 -8.35 16.26
C LEU A 331 6.18 -8.07 17.34
N ASN A 332 7.09 -7.14 17.09
CA ASN A 332 8.08 -6.73 18.10
C ASN A 332 7.42 -6.12 19.34
N THR A 333 6.34 -5.35 19.18
CA THR A 333 5.58 -4.78 20.30
C THR A 333 4.94 -5.89 21.13
N ILE A 334 4.28 -6.86 20.45
CA ILE A 334 3.72 -8.06 21.09
C ILE A 334 4.78 -8.81 21.91
N TYR A 335 5.97 -9.01 21.34
CA TYR A 335 7.01 -9.82 21.99
C TYR A 335 7.76 -9.09 23.10
N LYS A 336 8.19 -7.85 22.85
CA LYS A 336 9.06 -7.08 23.77
C LYS A 336 8.28 -6.36 24.85
N GLU A 337 7.11 -5.81 24.52
CA GLU A 337 6.27 -5.05 25.46
C GLU A 337 5.21 -5.94 26.12
N ASN A 338 5.15 -7.23 25.74
CA ASN A 338 4.22 -8.23 26.28
C ASN A 338 2.73 -7.83 26.16
N ASP A 339 2.39 -7.09 25.09
CA ASP A 339 1.04 -6.58 24.89
C ASP A 339 0.07 -7.69 24.43
N LYS A 340 -0.72 -8.17 25.39
CA LYS A 340 -1.74 -9.22 25.18
C LYS A 340 -2.89 -8.76 24.29
N VAL A 341 -3.28 -7.49 24.34
CA VAL A 341 -4.41 -6.99 23.54
C VAL A 341 -4.05 -7.00 22.06
N LEU A 342 -2.84 -6.52 21.71
CA LEU A 342 -2.31 -6.56 20.36
C LEU A 342 -2.16 -8.00 19.85
N ALA A 343 -1.59 -8.86 20.68
CA ALA A 343 -1.35 -10.24 20.33
C ALA A 343 -2.67 -10.98 20.05
N PHE A 344 -3.70 -10.72 20.88
CA PHE A 344 -5.01 -11.30 20.71
C PHE A 344 -5.72 -10.79 19.45
N ASN A 345 -5.68 -9.48 19.19
CA ASN A 345 -6.23 -8.89 17.99
C ASN A 345 -5.54 -9.46 16.74
N PHE A 346 -4.23 -9.61 16.78
CA PHE A 346 -3.44 -10.17 15.69
C PHE A 346 -3.83 -11.63 15.40
N ILE A 347 -3.87 -12.51 16.40
CA ILE A 347 -4.22 -13.92 16.17
C ILE A 347 -5.66 -14.09 15.68
N CYS A 348 -6.62 -13.28 16.15
CA CYS A 348 -7.97 -13.26 15.59
C CYS A 348 -7.97 -12.87 14.11
N GLY A 349 -7.12 -11.92 13.73
CA GLY A 349 -6.91 -11.55 12.33
C GLY A 349 -6.36 -12.69 11.48
N VAL A 350 -5.41 -13.45 12.02
CA VAL A 350 -4.86 -14.65 11.33
C VAL A 350 -5.95 -15.72 11.17
N MET A 351 -6.76 -15.96 12.21
CA MET A 351 -7.90 -16.88 12.13
C MET A 351 -8.93 -16.40 11.08
N GLU A 352 -9.22 -15.11 11.00
CA GLU A 352 -10.11 -14.54 9.98
C GLU A 352 -9.60 -14.81 8.55
N GLY A 353 -8.28 -14.68 8.33
CA GLY A 353 -7.64 -14.95 7.04
C GLY A 353 -7.65 -16.44 6.68
N ASP A 354 -6.84 -17.22 7.38
CA ASP A 354 -6.55 -18.62 7.02
C ASP A 354 -7.14 -19.66 7.98
N GLY A 355 -7.81 -19.22 9.06
CA GLY A 355 -8.43 -20.13 10.00
C GLY A 355 -9.55 -20.95 9.35
N CYS A 356 -9.51 -22.26 9.56
CA CYS A 356 -10.52 -23.21 9.15
C CYS A 356 -11.11 -23.93 10.36
N VAL A 357 -12.42 -24.14 10.37
CA VAL A 357 -13.10 -24.93 11.39
C VAL A 357 -13.21 -26.37 10.88
N ASN A 358 -12.31 -27.26 11.30
CA ASN A 358 -12.15 -28.56 10.64
C ASN A 358 -12.95 -29.70 11.30
N SER A 359 -13.03 -29.75 12.63
CA SER A 359 -13.68 -30.88 13.34
C SER A 359 -15.19 -30.67 13.51
N LYS A 360 -16.01 -31.69 13.22
CA LYS A 360 -17.46 -31.71 13.50
C LYS A 360 -17.75 -31.94 15.00
N THR A 361 -16.86 -32.62 15.72
CA THR A 361 -17.07 -33.09 17.10
C THR A 361 -16.36 -32.22 18.15
N HIS A 362 -15.18 -31.70 17.84
CA HIS A 362 -14.33 -30.97 18.80
C HIS A 362 -14.12 -29.50 18.44
N SER A 363 -14.59 -29.03 17.28
CA SER A 363 -14.70 -27.60 16.94
C SER A 363 -13.40 -26.82 17.05
N HIS A 364 -12.31 -27.39 16.53
CA HIS A 364 -11.00 -26.75 16.49
C HIS A 364 -10.92 -25.69 15.38
N ILE A 365 -10.16 -24.63 15.64
CA ILE A 365 -9.67 -23.73 14.60
C ILE A 365 -8.28 -24.22 14.20
N ILE A 366 -8.09 -24.47 12.91
CA ILE A 366 -6.83 -24.88 12.31
C ILE A 366 -6.32 -23.76 11.40
N ILE A 367 -5.05 -23.42 11.52
CA ILE A 367 -4.34 -22.51 10.61
C ILE A 367 -3.22 -23.31 9.94
N SER A 368 -3.34 -23.58 8.65
CA SER A 368 -2.28 -24.23 7.86
C SER A 368 -1.31 -23.18 7.34
N THR A 369 -0.02 -23.31 7.64
CA THR A 369 1.04 -22.45 7.11
C THR A 369 2.38 -23.22 6.99
N ASN A 370 3.50 -22.53 6.84
CA ASN A 370 4.86 -23.08 6.83
C ASN A 370 5.53 -23.01 8.21
N SER A 371 6.64 -23.73 8.37
CA SER A 371 7.35 -23.81 9.66
C SER A 371 7.88 -22.46 10.15
N SER A 372 8.30 -21.56 9.27
CA SER A 372 8.79 -20.24 9.71
C SER A 372 7.66 -19.37 10.31
N GLU A 373 6.44 -19.48 9.79
CA GLU A 373 5.29 -18.73 10.30
C GLU A 373 4.67 -19.39 11.53
N ILE A 374 4.73 -20.72 11.66
CA ILE A 374 4.16 -21.42 12.82
C ILE A 374 4.80 -20.99 14.13
N GLU A 375 6.11 -20.76 14.14
CA GLU A 375 6.83 -20.29 15.32
C GLU A 375 6.35 -18.92 15.79
N ILE A 376 6.12 -18.01 14.84
CA ILE A 376 5.58 -16.68 15.10
C ILE A 376 4.20 -16.81 15.73
N LEU A 377 3.32 -17.62 15.15
CA LEU A 377 1.95 -17.81 15.62
C LEU A 377 1.90 -18.49 16.99
N LYS A 378 2.73 -19.50 17.24
CA LYS A 378 2.85 -20.18 18.53
C LYS A 378 3.29 -19.19 19.62
N LYS A 379 4.34 -18.40 19.36
CA LYS A 379 4.80 -17.35 20.28
C LYS A 379 3.70 -16.33 20.59
N VAL A 380 2.90 -15.93 19.59
CA VAL A 380 1.74 -15.04 19.82
C VAL A 380 0.67 -15.71 20.68
N CYS A 381 0.37 -17.00 20.46
CA CYS A 381 -0.60 -17.74 21.27
C CYS A 381 -0.13 -17.87 22.72
N ASP A 382 1.13 -18.24 22.93
CA ASP A 382 1.74 -18.39 24.25
C ASP A 382 1.70 -17.07 25.04
N LYS A 383 1.99 -15.94 24.39
CA LYS A 383 1.90 -14.60 24.99
C LYS A 383 0.49 -14.23 25.49
N ASN A 384 -0.54 -14.79 24.87
CA ASN A 384 -1.94 -14.59 25.26
C ASN A 384 -2.49 -15.69 26.17
N ASN A 385 -1.66 -16.63 26.61
CA ASN A 385 -2.10 -17.82 27.33
C ASN A 385 -3.16 -18.64 26.55
N ILE A 386 -3.13 -18.58 25.22
CA ILE A 386 -3.95 -19.40 24.32
C ILE A 386 -3.16 -20.69 24.07
N LYS A 387 -3.58 -21.78 24.71
CA LYS A 387 -2.98 -23.09 24.44
C LYS A 387 -3.23 -23.50 22.99
N SER A 388 -2.16 -23.87 22.28
CA SER A 388 -2.20 -24.33 20.91
C SER A 388 -1.26 -25.53 20.73
N SER A 389 -1.63 -26.45 19.83
CA SER A 389 -0.76 -27.55 19.40
C SER A 389 -0.34 -27.37 17.95
N VAL A 390 0.80 -27.98 17.61
CA VAL A 390 1.35 -27.96 16.25
C VAL A 390 1.26 -29.37 15.70
N ARG A 391 0.64 -29.53 14.53
CA ARG A 391 0.54 -30.81 13.83
C ARG A 391 1.32 -30.73 12.52
N ARG A 392 2.37 -31.53 12.40
CA ARG A 392 3.14 -31.69 11.16
C ARG A 392 2.44 -32.73 10.27
N TRP A 393 2.48 -32.51 8.96
CA TRP A 393 1.94 -33.47 8.01
C TRP A 393 3.03 -34.50 7.70
N GLU A 394 2.73 -35.79 7.90
CA GLU A 394 3.72 -36.88 7.87
C GLU A 394 4.34 -37.15 6.50
N ASN A 395 3.75 -36.64 5.40
CA ASN A 395 4.09 -37.02 4.03
C ASN A 395 4.38 -35.85 3.05
N ASP A 396 4.63 -34.63 3.53
CA ASP A 396 4.70 -33.51 2.60
C ASP A 396 6.13 -33.21 2.08
N LYS A 397 6.28 -33.30 0.75
CA LYS A 397 7.31 -32.64 -0.08
C LYS A 397 7.37 -31.10 0.11
N TYR A 398 6.47 -30.55 0.92
CA TYR A 398 6.28 -29.13 1.21
C TYR A 398 6.34 -28.91 2.73
N ASP A 399 7.03 -27.86 3.17
CA ASP A 399 7.13 -27.47 4.59
C ASP A 399 5.77 -26.97 5.12
N ARG A 400 4.77 -27.86 5.27
CA ARG A 400 3.41 -27.54 5.67
C ARG A 400 3.13 -28.02 7.09
N VAL A 401 2.62 -27.11 7.92
CA VAL A 401 2.36 -27.32 9.34
C VAL A 401 1.04 -26.66 9.74
N ASP A 402 0.29 -27.31 10.63
CA ASP A 402 -0.96 -26.79 11.18
C ASP A 402 -0.80 -26.29 12.61
N LEU A 403 -1.29 -25.09 12.91
CA LEU A 403 -1.58 -24.64 14.27
C LEU A 403 -3.01 -25.05 14.62
N VAL A 404 -3.20 -25.71 15.74
CA VAL A 404 -4.51 -26.16 16.21
C VAL A 404 -4.86 -25.47 17.53
N ILE A 405 -6.00 -24.80 17.56
CA ILE A 405 -6.57 -24.18 18.77
C ILE A 405 -7.86 -24.92 19.11
N GLY A 406 -7.85 -25.58 20.27
CA GLY A 406 -8.93 -26.46 20.72
C GLY A 406 -10.18 -25.71 21.16
N SER A 407 -11.34 -26.36 21.11
CA SER A 407 -12.62 -25.75 21.51
C SER A 407 -12.64 -25.28 22.96
N LEU A 408 -12.01 -26.02 23.87
CA LEU A 408 -11.93 -25.62 25.28
C LEU A 408 -11.17 -24.28 25.45
N GLU A 409 -10.11 -24.07 24.68
CA GLU A 409 -9.36 -22.82 24.71
C GLU A 409 -10.18 -21.67 24.10
N ILE A 410 -10.96 -21.95 23.04
CA ILE A 410 -11.89 -20.97 22.46
C ILE A 410 -12.96 -20.58 23.49
N ILE A 411 -13.56 -21.55 24.18
CA ILE A 411 -14.59 -21.33 25.21
C ILE A 411 -14.02 -20.52 26.37
N LYS A 412 -12.86 -20.91 26.90
CA LYS A 412 -12.18 -20.20 27.98
C LYS A 412 -11.98 -18.71 27.66
N ASN A 413 -11.63 -18.37 26.42
CA ASN A 413 -11.35 -17.01 25.98
C ASN A 413 -12.54 -16.33 25.29
N ILE A 414 -13.74 -16.92 25.34
CA ILE A 414 -14.88 -16.49 24.53
C ILE A 414 -15.28 -15.03 24.77
N SER A 415 -15.13 -14.54 26.01
CA SER A 415 -15.41 -13.16 26.40
C SER A 415 -14.67 -12.11 25.56
N ILE A 416 -13.47 -12.46 25.07
CA ILE A 416 -12.63 -11.56 24.27
C ILE A 416 -12.75 -11.93 22.78
N LEU A 417 -13.01 -13.21 22.47
CA LEU A 417 -13.04 -13.76 21.12
C LEU A 417 -14.37 -13.48 20.39
N LYS A 418 -15.50 -13.44 21.11
CA LYS A 418 -16.85 -13.50 20.52
C LYS A 418 -17.10 -12.45 19.44
N ASP A 419 -16.60 -11.23 19.61
CA ASP A 419 -16.83 -10.13 18.67
C ASP A 419 -15.82 -10.04 17.52
N LYS A 420 -14.77 -10.86 17.56
CA LYS A 420 -13.64 -10.80 16.60
C LYS A 420 -13.53 -12.05 15.74
N LEU A 421 -13.87 -13.22 16.28
CA LEU A 421 -13.76 -14.48 15.54
C LEU A 421 -14.67 -14.51 14.32
N PHE A 422 -14.06 -14.68 13.15
CA PHE A 422 -14.74 -14.78 11.86
C PHE A 422 -15.76 -13.65 11.65
N LYS A 423 -15.48 -12.46 12.19
CA LYS A 423 -16.39 -11.31 12.15
C LYS A 423 -16.75 -10.94 10.72
N TYR A 424 -15.79 -11.04 9.79
CA TYR A 424 -16.01 -10.70 8.39
C TYR A 424 -16.19 -11.95 7.52
N TYR A 425 -16.27 -13.15 8.12
CA TYR A 425 -16.50 -14.41 7.44
C TYR A 425 -17.72 -15.16 8.01
N PRO A 426 -18.95 -14.72 7.68
CA PRO A 426 -20.19 -15.24 8.29
C PRO A 426 -20.34 -16.77 8.20
N LYS A 427 -20.02 -17.36 7.05
CA LYS A 427 -20.09 -18.81 6.86
C LYS A 427 -19.21 -19.59 7.85
N ARG A 428 -17.96 -19.16 8.06
CA ARG A 428 -17.04 -19.79 9.03
C ARG A 428 -17.52 -19.55 10.46
N ARG A 429 -18.05 -18.36 10.76
CA ARG A 429 -18.61 -18.03 12.07
C ARG A 429 -19.81 -18.90 12.42
N LYS A 430 -20.75 -19.08 11.49
CA LYS A 430 -21.91 -19.95 11.66
C LYS A 430 -21.49 -21.41 11.92
N ILE A 431 -20.59 -21.94 11.09
CA ILE A 431 -20.02 -23.28 11.28
C ILE A 431 -19.34 -23.41 12.65
N LEU A 432 -18.61 -22.37 13.06
CA LEU A 432 -17.97 -22.33 14.38
C LEU A 432 -19.01 -22.39 15.51
N GLN A 433 -20.06 -21.56 15.46
CA GLN A 433 -21.14 -21.53 16.46
C GLN A 433 -21.83 -22.90 16.57
N GLU A 434 -22.30 -23.46 15.45
CA GLU A 434 -22.99 -24.75 15.41
C GLU A 434 -22.13 -25.85 16.05
N ARG A 435 -20.87 -25.93 15.66
CA ARG A 435 -19.96 -26.98 16.15
C ARG A 435 -19.56 -26.74 17.60
N LEU A 436 -19.27 -25.51 18.02
CA LEU A 436 -18.95 -25.21 19.43
C LEU A 436 -20.12 -25.55 20.34
N GLY A 437 -21.35 -25.17 19.97
CA GLY A 437 -22.56 -25.49 20.73
C GLY A 437 -22.78 -27.00 20.91
N ASN A 438 -22.23 -27.82 20.01
CA ASN A 438 -22.31 -29.28 20.09
C ASN A 438 -21.22 -29.93 20.94
N THR A 439 -20.20 -29.18 21.39
CA THR A 439 -19.14 -29.73 22.24
C THR A 439 -19.67 -30.06 23.64
N GLY A 440 -19.13 -31.13 24.26
CA GLY A 440 -19.50 -31.52 25.63
C GLY A 440 -19.31 -30.39 26.65
N CYS A 441 -18.23 -29.61 26.50
CA CYS A 441 -17.97 -28.43 27.34
C CYS A 441 -19.08 -27.37 27.22
N ALA A 442 -19.46 -26.99 25.99
CA ALA A 442 -20.51 -26.00 25.80
C ALA A 442 -21.86 -26.48 26.33
N LYS A 443 -22.24 -27.74 26.06
CA LYS A 443 -23.49 -28.32 26.57
C LYS A 443 -23.52 -28.34 28.10
N PHE A 444 -22.42 -28.70 28.74
CA PHE A 444 -22.29 -28.69 30.19
C PHE A 444 -22.40 -27.27 30.77
N LEU A 445 -21.59 -26.32 30.28
CA LEU A 445 -21.60 -24.95 30.80
C LEU A 445 -22.94 -24.23 30.60
N LEU A 446 -23.66 -24.54 29.52
CA LEU A 446 -24.99 -23.98 29.25
C LEU A 446 -26.10 -24.64 30.07
N GLY A 447 -25.83 -25.77 30.74
CA GLY A 447 -26.81 -26.54 31.50
C GLY A 447 -27.68 -27.46 30.64
N LYS A 448 -27.29 -27.70 29.37
CA LYS A 448 -27.98 -28.63 28.46
C LYS A 448 -27.65 -30.09 28.78
N ASN A 449 -26.48 -30.34 29.36
CA ASN A 449 -26.07 -31.64 29.90
C ASN A 449 -25.68 -31.49 31.37
N LYS A 450 -26.26 -32.32 32.25
CA LYS A 450 -25.95 -32.30 33.70
C LYS A 450 -24.61 -32.97 34.04
N LYS A 451 -24.17 -33.96 33.24
CA LYS A 451 -22.93 -34.72 33.45
C LYS A 451 -21.91 -34.43 32.34
N THR A 452 -20.63 -34.45 32.70
CA THR A 452 -19.49 -34.41 31.78
C THR A 452 -18.34 -35.25 32.33
N SER A 453 -17.28 -35.50 31.55
CA SER A 453 -16.14 -36.31 32.00
C SER A 453 -15.34 -35.64 33.12
N ASN A 454 -14.77 -36.44 34.02
CA ASN A 454 -13.90 -35.97 35.11
C ASN A 454 -12.69 -35.18 34.57
N TRP A 455 -12.16 -35.58 33.41
CA TRP A 455 -11.11 -34.85 32.72
C TRP A 455 -11.52 -33.40 32.40
N LEU A 456 -12.74 -33.20 31.87
CA LEU A 456 -13.23 -31.87 31.53
C LEU A 456 -13.48 -31.03 32.79
N ILE A 457 -14.04 -31.63 33.86
CA ILE A 457 -14.21 -30.96 35.15
C ILE A 457 -12.84 -30.49 35.67
N GLY A 458 -11.84 -31.37 35.66
CA GLY A 458 -10.47 -31.02 36.05
C GLY A 458 -9.89 -29.86 35.24
N GLN A 459 -10.08 -29.84 33.92
CA GLN A 459 -9.64 -28.72 33.08
C GLN A 459 -10.40 -27.41 33.37
N LEU A 460 -11.71 -27.47 33.61
CA LEU A 460 -12.50 -26.29 33.95
C LEU A 460 -12.12 -25.72 35.33
N ASN A 461 -11.76 -26.57 36.28
CA ASN A 461 -11.18 -26.16 37.58
C ASN A 461 -9.82 -25.48 37.38
N GLN A 462 -8.93 -26.07 36.56
CA GLN A 462 -7.62 -25.46 36.23
C GLN A 462 -7.77 -24.08 35.58
N TYR A 463 -8.81 -23.88 34.77
CA TYR A 463 -9.14 -22.58 34.17
C TYR A 463 -9.94 -21.64 35.07
N LYS A 464 -10.20 -22.03 36.32
CA LYS A 464 -11.00 -21.27 37.28
C LYS A 464 -12.41 -20.93 36.76
N ILE A 465 -12.93 -21.73 35.85
CA ILE A 465 -14.32 -21.64 35.36
C ILE A 465 -15.24 -22.28 36.39
N LEU A 466 -14.81 -23.41 36.96
CA LEU A 466 -15.45 -24.06 38.09
C LEU A 466 -14.60 -23.88 39.35
N ASP A 467 -15.24 -23.95 40.51
CA ASP A 467 -14.58 -24.12 41.81
C ASP A 467 -14.30 -25.60 42.09
N GLY A 468 -13.49 -25.90 43.11
CA GLY A 468 -13.16 -27.28 43.50
C GLY A 468 -14.37 -28.14 43.88
N LYS A 469 -15.57 -27.56 44.04
CA LYS A 469 -16.84 -28.23 44.32
C LYS A 469 -17.70 -28.40 43.05
N GLY A 470 -17.20 -27.98 41.89
CA GLY A 470 -17.90 -28.12 40.60
C GLY A 470 -18.91 -27.00 40.30
N ASN A 471 -18.97 -25.93 41.09
CA ASN A 471 -19.85 -24.78 40.82
C ASN A 471 -19.17 -23.72 39.95
N LEU A 472 -19.95 -22.99 39.16
CA LEU A 472 -19.41 -21.89 38.34
C LEU A 472 -18.90 -20.74 39.22
N THR A 473 -17.63 -20.37 39.03
CA THR A 473 -17.05 -19.16 39.63
C THR A 473 -17.65 -17.89 39.00
N LYS A 474 -17.32 -16.70 39.53
CA LYS A 474 -17.66 -15.43 38.87
C LYS A 474 -17.14 -15.36 37.42
N PHE A 475 -15.93 -15.86 37.17
CA PHE A 475 -15.36 -15.95 35.84
C PHE A 475 -16.12 -16.96 34.97
N GLY A 476 -16.45 -18.13 35.52
CA GLY A 476 -17.24 -19.14 34.81
C GLY A 476 -18.65 -18.67 34.44
N LYS A 477 -19.33 -17.93 35.31
CA LYS A 477 -20.62 -17.29 35.02
C LYS A 477 -20.51 -16.32 33.84
N LYS A 478 -19.43 -15.53 33.78
CA LYS A 478 -19.14 -14.64 32.65
C LYS A 478 -18.89 -15.42 31.35
N VAL A 479 -18.04 -16.45 31.39
CA VAL A 479 -17.78 -17.33 30.23
C VAL A 479 -19.08 -17.97 29.73
N ARG A 480 -19.93 -18.48 30.63
CA ARG A 480 -21.25 -19.03 30.28
C ARG A 480 -22.14 -18.01 29.57
N LYS A 481 -22.25 -16.80 30.12
CA LYS A 481 -23.04 -15.71 29.51
C LYS A 481 -22.53 -15.36 28.11
N ASP A 482 -21.23 -15.13 27.98
CA ASP A 482 -20.60 -14.74 26.72
C ASP A 482 -20.64 -15.86 25.67
N LEU A 483 -20.52 -17.13 26.09
CA LEU A 483 -20.72 -18.30 25.24
C LEU A 483 -22.16 -18.37 24.74
N LYS A 484 -23.15 -18.20 25.62
CA LYS A 484 -24.57 -18.20 25.26
C LYS A 484 -24.85 -17.12 24.22
N GLU A 485 -24.42 -15.88 24.48
CA GLU A 485 -24.57 -14.76 23.55
C GLU A 485 -23.89 -15.04 22.20
N PHE A 486 -22.67 -15.58 22.22
CA PHE A 486 -21.96 -15.91 20.98
C PHE A 486 -22.69 -16.96 20.15
N LEU A 487 -23.29 -17.98 20.78
CA LEU A 487 -23.98 -19.07 20.09
C LEU A 487 -25.38 -18.68 19.59
N GLU A 488 -26.08 -17.81 20.32
CA GLU A 488 -27.45 -17.38 20.00
C GLU A 488 -27.50 -16.21 19.01
N LYS A 489 -26.40 -15.46 18.85
CA LYS A 489 -26.34 -14.34 17.91
C LYS A 489 -26.52 -14.82 16.47
N PRO A 490 -27.60 -14.43 15.77
CA PRO A 490 -27.85 -14.87 14.41
C PRO A 490 -26.75 -14.37 13.47
N VAL A 491 -26.33 -15.24 12.54
CA VAL A 491 -25.34 -14.93 11.51
C VAL A 491 -26.00 -15.06 10.16
N THR A 492 -26.25 -13.92 9.51
CA THR A 492 -26.75 -13.87 8.14
C THR A 492 -25.64 -14.28 7.18
N VAL A 493 -25.90 -15.30 6.35
CA VAL A 493 -25.00 -15.75 5.29
C VAL A 493 -25.68 -15.44 3.96
N GLU A 494 -25.11 -14.52 3.18
CA GLU A 494 -25.60 -14.12 1.84
C GLU A 494 -25.07 -14.97 0.68
#